data_AF-A0A498HDR9-F1
#
_entry.id   AF-A0A498HDR9-F1
#
_cell.length_a   1.000
_cell.length_b   1.000
_cell.length_c   1.000
_cell.angle_alpha   90.00
_cell.angle_beta   90.00
_cell.angle_gamma   90.00
#
_symmetry.space_group_name_H-M   'P 1'
#
loop_
_entity.id
_entity.type
_entity.pdbx_description
1 polymer ?
#
loop_
_entity_poly.entity_id
_entity_poly.type
_entity_poly.pdbx_seq_one_letter_code
_entity_poly.pdbx_strand_id
1 'polypeptide(L)'
;MAAVWASFCLLILLAALSPHRAYGSAWDSLFGRKQDAAADPTVGICASSVVVYGYPCQEFEVTTQDGYILSLQRIPEGRGSDSSGGGGGIKKPPVLIQHGVLVDGVTWLLNSPDRNLPLILADNGFDVWIANTRGTRFSRRHTSMDPDDPKFWNWSWDELVAFDLPAVFDFVYGKAGQKINYVGHSQGTLIALASLSEGKLVDQMKSAALLSPIAYLSHMKTALGVAAAKTFVGEITTLFGLAEFNPKGDPETQYLDALCAYPGVDCYDLLQAVTGKNCCLNSSTIDLFLENEPQSTSTKNMVHLAQTVRGGKLAKYNYGRPDYNLMHYGEFNPPVYNLANIPHDLPLFLSYGGQDALSDPRDVACLLDGLKLHDAGKLTVQYVENYAHADFIMGLNAKDIVYNQVTAFFNQQPLLTKETLAAQHVVGGSQGWEQSTDLNSWASGQKFKAGDQLVFKYTSGLHSVVELPNESAYKGCDTGSALDSKSSGSDVVKLTKAGTRYFACGTSGHCDQGMKMKITTVDGNAPSSPSSSSSDASPPASTSATASSSFLHSALSLFVIAALSATLLLSVF
;
A
#
# COMPACT_ATOMS: atom_id res chain seq x y z
N MET A 1 -42.22 -38.60 -31.52
CA MET A 1 -40.96 -37.86 -31.25
C MET A 1 -40.61 -37.86 -29.75
N ALA A 2 -40.69 -39.01 -29.06
CA ALA A 2 -40.32 -39.12 -27.63
C ALA A 2 -39.06 -39.98 -27.38
N ALA A 3 -38.64 -40.77 -28.38
CA ALA A 3 -37.50 -41.69 -28.26
C ALA A 3 -36.11 -41.05 -28.52
N VAL A 4 -36.05 -39.85 -29.11
CA VAL A 4 -34.78 -39.16 -29.41
C VAL A 4 -34.26 -38.36 -28.21
N TRP A 5 -35.16 -37.85 -27.35
CA TRP A 5 -34.80 -37.07 -26.17
C TRP A 5 -34.30 -37.94 -25.00
N ALA A 6 -34.79 -39.18 -24.87
CA ALA A 6 -34.33 -40.10 -23.82
C ALA A 6 -32.84 -40.49 -23.97
N SER A 7 -32.34 -40.64 -25.21
CA SER A 7 -30.93 -40.97 -25.46
C SER A 7 -29.97 -39.80 -25.19
N PHE A 8 -30.44 -38.55 -25.29
CA PHE A 8 -29.59 -37.38 -25.00
C PHE A 8 -29.37 -37.19 -23.49
N CYS A 9 -30.39 -37.42 -22.67
CA CYS A 9 -30.26 -37.38 -21.21
C CYS A 9 -29.36 -38.51 -20.67
N LEU A 10 -29.38 -39.70 -21.27
CA LEU A 10 -28.58 -40.84 -20.79
C LEU A 10 -27.07 -40.68 -21.10
N LEU A 11 -26.72 -40.03 -22.21
CA LEU A 11 -25.32 -39.71 -22.55
C LEU A 11 -24.72 -38.66 -21.61
N ILE A 12 -25.50 -37.67 -21.19
CA ILE A 12 -25.06 -36.65 -20.21
C ILE A 12 -24.85 -37.29 -18.82
N LEU A 13 -25.72 -38.21 -18.40
CA LEU A 13 -25.56 -38.94 -17.14
C LEU A 13 -24.37 -39.91 -17.12
N LEU A 14 -23.97 -40.48 -18.26
CA LEU A 14 -22.77 -41.34 -18.36
C LEU A 14 -21.47 -40.54 -18.49
N ALA A 15 -21.50 -39.35 -19.10
CA ALA A 15 -20.39 -38.41 -19.05
C ALA A 15 -20.11 -37.90 -17.62
N ALA A 16 -21.14 -37.75 -16.79
CA ALA A 16 -21.04 -37.34 -15.39
C ALA A 16 -20.55 -38.44 -14.42
N LEU A 17 -20.41 -39.70 -14.88
CA LEU A 17 -19.95 -40.84 -14.06
C LEU A 17 -18.62 -41.43 -14.52
N SER A 18 -17.95 -40.79 -15.48
CA SER A 18 -16.57 -41.10 -15.80
C SER A 18 -15.66 -40.30 -14.85
N PRO A 19 -14.88 -40.92 -13.96
CA PRO A 19 -13.93 -40.19 -13.15
C PRO A 19 -12.85 -39.64 -14.06
N HIS A 20 -13.01 -38.37 -14.48
CA HIS A 20 -11.92 -37.61 -15.05
C HIS A 20 -10.84 -37.54 -13.98
N ARG A 21 -9.82 -38.39 -14.16
CA ARG A 21 -8.63 -38.45 -13.34
C ARG A 21 -7.82 -37.17 -13.61
N ALA A 22 -8.28 -36.06 -13.06
CA ALA A 22 -7.45 -34.90 -12.82
C ALA A 22 -6.21 -35.41 -12.10
N TYR A 23 -5.03 -35.11 -12.66
CA TYR A 23 -3.77 -35.46 -12.01
C TYR A 23 -3.60 -34.54 -10.80
N GLY A 24 -4.21 -34.94 -9.68
CA GLY A 24 -4.02 -34.32 -8.39
C GLY A 24 -2.60 -34.56 -7.91
N SER A 25 -1.77 -33.52 -8.00
CA SER A 25 -0.43 -33.50 -7.42
C SER A 25 -0.01 -32.07 -7.12
N ALA A 26 -0.28 -31.60 -5.88
CA ALA A 26 0.48 -30.58 -5.14
C ALA A 26 -0.22 -30.07 -3.85
N TRP A 27 -1.53 -30.30 -3.65
CA TRP A 27 -2.28 -29.61 -2.57
C TRP A 27 -2.80 -30.46 -1.40
N ASP A 28 -2.99 -31.78 -1.55
CA ASP A 28 -3.35 -32.69 -0.44
C ASP A 28 -2.27 -32.76 0.68
N SER A 29 -1.09 -32.16 0.47
CA SER A 29 0.03 -32.15 1.41
C SER A 29 0.12 -30.91 2.30
N LEU A 30 -0.70 -29.86 2.08
CA LEU A 30 -0.63 -28.60 2.85
C LEU A 30 -1.72 -28.48 3.93
N PHE A 31 -2.88 -29.11 3.73
CA PHE A 31 -3.95 -29.20 4.74
C PHE A 31 -4.20 -30.64 5.23
N GLY A 32 -3.31 -31.57 4.88
CA GLY A 32 -3.25 -32.87 5.54
C GLY A 32 -2.98 -32.65 7.03
N ARG A 33 -3.89 -33.14 7.90
CA ARG A 33 -3.85 -32.98 9.36
C ARG A 33 -2.63 -33.68 9.98
N LYS A 34 -1.45 -33.10 9.80
CA LYS A 34 -0.36 -33.30 10.73
C LYS A 34 -0.75 -32.69 12.05
N GLN A 35 -0.62 -33.49 13.11
CA GLN A 35 -0.72 -33.03 14.48
C GLN A 35 0.63 -32.43 14.91
N ASP A 36 1.14 -31.50 14.10
CA ASP A 36 2.35 -30.74 14.39
C ASP A 36 1.99 -29.71 15.47
N ALA A 37 2.84 -29.59 16.50
CA ALA A 37 2.48 -28.93 17.74
C ALA A 37 2.15 -27.44 17.50
N ALA A 38 0.89 -27.07 17.77
CA ALA A 38 0.51 -25.67 17.88
C ALA A 38 1.46 -24.97 18.87
N ALA A 39 2.08 -23.87 18.45
CA ALA A 39 2.95 -23.08 19.30
C ALA A 39 2.20 -22.70 20.59
N ASP A 40 2.81 -23.01 21.73
CA ASP A 40 2.16 -22.96 23.04
C ASP A 40 1.46 -21.59 23.25
N PRO A 41 0.15 -21.57 23.55
CA PRO A 41 -0.61 -20.33 23.72
C PRO A 41 -0.12 -19.44 24.89
N THR A 42 0.85 -19.90 25.69
CA THR A 42 1.52 -19.11 26.74
C THR A 42 2.71 -18.26 26.26
N VAL A 43 3.19 -18.42 25.02
CA VAL A 43 4.36 -17.66 24.51
C VAL A 43 3.91 -16.37 23.81
N GLY A 44 4.19 -15.22 24.43
CA GLY A 44 3.94 -13.89 23.88
C GLY A 44 4.96 -13.45 22.82
N ILE A 45 4.61 -12.42 22.03
CA ILE A 45 5.40 -11.88 20.91
C ILE A 45 6.83 -11.54 21.35
N CYS A 46 7.01 -10.98 22.55
CA CYS A 46 8.34 -10.68 23.06
C CYS A 46 9.23 -11.94 23.15
N ALA A 47 8.67 -13.04 23.64
CA ALA A 47 9.41 -14.29 23.83
C ALA A 47 9.64 -15.04 22.51
N SER A 48 8.67 -15.04 21.59
CA SER A 48 8.76 -15.73 20.30
C SER A 48 9.65 -15.02 19.27
N SER A 49 9.61 -13.69 19.22
CA SER A 49 10.00 -12.92 18.03
C SER A 49 11.00 -11.79 18.30
N VAL A 50 11.29 -11.46 19.57
CA VAL A 50 12.20 -10.36 19.94
C VAL A 50 13.38 -10.85 20.79
N VAL A 51 13.10 -11.54 21.90
CA VAL A 51 14.13 -12.02 22.85
C VAL A 51 15.01 -13.10 22.24
N VAL A 52 14.46 -13.93 21.32
CA VAL A 52 15.23 -14.93 20.55
C VAL A 52 16.41 -14.33 19.76
N TYR A 53 16.35 -13.03 19.44
CA TYR A 53 17.40 -12.30 18.74
C TYR A 53 18.30 -11.47 19.68
N GLY A 54 18.09 -11.53 21.00
CA GLY A 54 18.89 -10.83 22.00
C GLY A 54 18.50 -9.38 22.28
N TYR A 55 17.30 -8.95 21.87
CA TYR A 55 16.76 -7.63 22.24
C TYR A 55 16.01 -7.72 23.58
N PRO A 56 16.10 -6.70 24.45
CA PRO A 56 15.19 -6.58 25.59
C PRO A 56 13.76 -6.34 25.09
N CYS A 57 12.77 -6.96 25.74
CA CYS A 57 11.37 -6.79 25.38
C CYS A 57 10.48 -6.82 26.64
N GLN A 58 9.42 -6.00 26.65
CA GLN A 58 8.45 -5.89 27.73
C GLN A 58 7.05 -5.99 27.14
N GLU A 59 6.14 -6.72 27.79
CA GLU A 59 4.73 -6.79 27.40
C GLU A 59 3.86 -6.03 28.39
N PHE A 60 2.85 -5.32 27.88
CA PHE A 60 1.93 -4.50 28.63
C PHE A 60 0.50 -4.77 28.18
N GLU A 61 -0.45 -4.52 29.09
CA GLU A 61 -1.88 -4.53 28.80
C GLU A 61 -2.43 -3.11 28.93
N VAL A 62 -3.26 -2.70 27.98
CA VAL A 62 -3.96 -1.40 27.97
C VAL A 62 -5.45 -1.64 27.88
N THR A 63 -6.19 -1.19 28.89
CA THR A 63 -7.66 -1.26 28.87
C THR A 63 -8.24 0.01 28.25
N THR A 64 -8.99 -0.17 27.17
CA THR A 64 -9.73 0.88 26.47
C THR A 64 -10.95 1.36 27.29
N GLN A 65 -11.47 2.55 26.96
CA GLN A 65 -12.61 3.13 27.67
C GLN A 65 -13.88 2.25 27.60
N ASP A 66 -14.10 1.56 26.48
CA ASP A 66 -15.26 0.67 26.30
C ASP A 66 -15.02 -0.75 26.84
N GLY A 67 -13.76 -1.11 27.16
CA GLY A 67 -13.42 -2.23 28.04
C GLY A 67 -12.60 -3.36 27.42
N TYR A 68 -12.18 -3.25 26.16
CA TYR A 68 -11.22 -4.17 25.52
C TYR A 68 -9.84 -4.04 26.15
N ILE A 69 -9.15 -5.17 26.29
CA ILE A 69 -7.80 -5.27 26.87
C ILE A 69 -6.83 -5.59 25.74
N LEU A 70 -5.97 -4.62 25.41
CA LEU A 70 -5.06 -4.66 24.28
C LEU A 70 -3.64 -5.06 24.73
N SER A 71 -2.98 -5.94 23.99
CA SER A 71 -1.57 -6.27 24.18
C SER A 71 -0.66 -5.28 23.45
N LEU A 72 0.35 -4.77 24.16
CA LEU A 72 1.41 -3.94 23.61
C LEU A 72 2.77 -4.56 23.93
N GLN A 73 3.66 -4.61 22.93
CA GLN A 73 5.06 -4.97 23.10
C GLN A 73 5.91 -3.70 23.11
N ARG A 74 6.99 -3.71 23.89
CA ARG A 74 7.97 -2.63 23.93
C ARG A 74 9.39 -3.17 23.83
N ILE A 75 10.15 -2.61 22.91
CA ILE A 75 11.57 -2.87 22.67
C ILE A 75 12.32 -1.58 23.04
N PRO A 76 12.77 -1.44 24.31
CA PRO A 76 13.27 -0.17 24.83
C PRO A 76 14.65 0.24 24.30
N GLU A 77 15.38 -0.69 23.66
CA GLU A 77 16.68 -0.47 23.03
C GLU A 77 17.13 -1.63 22.14
N GLY A 78 18.13 -1.34 21.29
CA GLY A 78 18.80 -2.31 20.43
C GLY A 78 19.74 -3.29 21.16
N ARG A 79 20.30 -4.23 20.39
CA ARG A 79 21.19 -5.27 20.91
C ARG A 79 22.53 -4.70 21.36
N GLY A 80 23.08 -5.27 22.44
CA GLY A 80 24.39 -4.86 22.95
C GLY A 80 24.43 -3.43 23.49
N SER A 81 23.27 -2.81 23.73
CA SER A 81 23.17 -1.60 24.55
C SER A 81 23.63 -1.96 25.96
N ASP A 82 24.84 -1.52 26.32
CA ASP A 82 25.40 -1.72 27.65
C ASP A 82 24.53 -0.98 28.68
N SER A 83 23.66 -1.71 29.38
CA SER A 83 22.91 -1.19 30.54
C SER A 83 23.83 -0.76 31.70
N SER A 84 25.14 -0.99 31.55
CA SER A 84 26.25 -0.60 32.41
C SER A 84 26.83 0.80 32.07
N GLY A 85 26.46 1.38 30.93
CA GLY A 85 26.91 2.69 30.48
C GLY A 85 26.20 3.84 31.19
N GLY A 86 26.80 4.37 32.26
CA GLY A 86 26.33 5.54 33.02
C GLY A 86 26.37 6.89 32.28
N GLY A 87 25.85 6.96 31.04
CA GLY A 87 25.61 8.18 30.29
C GLY A 87 24.23 8.76 30.63
N GLY A 88 24.19 9.96 31.20
CA GLY A 88 23.00 10.44 31.92
C GLY A 88 21.74 10.66 31.06
N GLY A 89 20.62 10.08 31.48
CA GLY A 89 19.29 10.70 31.48
C GLY A 89 18.57 10.99 30.14
N ILE A 90 19.20 10.77 28.98
CA ILE A 90 18.56 11.03 27.69
C ILE A 90 17.48 9.97 27.42
N LYS A 91 16.21 10.37 27.50
CA LYS A 91 15.06 9.53 27.14
C LYS A 91 15.04 9.29 25.62
N LYS A 92 15.21 8.02 25.21
CA LYS A 92 15.04 7.61 23.81
C LYS A 92 13.65 8.04 23.26
N PRO A 93 13.54 8.58 22.05
CA PRO A 93 12.28 9.04 21.49
C PRO A 93 11.32 7.85 21.24
N PRO A 94 10.05 7.92 21.68
CA PRO A 94 9.11 6.83 21.47
C PRO A 94 8.66 6.73 20.01
N VAL A 95 8.57 5.50 19.50
CA VAL A 95 7.89 5.16 18.24
C VAL A 95 6.79 4.15 18.52
N LEU A 96 5.57 4.43 18.08
CA LEU A 96 4.45 3.49 18.11
C LEU A 96 4.21 2.93 16.71
N ILE A 97 4.15 1.61 16.59
CA ILE A 97 3.98 0.86 15.34
C ILE A 97 2.64 0.14 15.36
N GLN A 98 1.83 0.35 14.33
CA GLN A 98 0.48 -0.17 14.19
C GLN A 98 0.30 -0.96 12.89
N HIS A 99 -0.17 -2.20 13.04
CA HIS A 99 -0.45 -3.13 11.94
C HIS A 99 -1.72 -2.80 11.14
N GLY A 100 -1.92 -3.50 10.02
CA GLY A 100 -3.09 -3.41 9.13
C GLY A 100 -4.30 -4.22 9.58
N VAL A 101 -5.23 -4.48 8.66
CA VAL A 101 -6.38 -5.37 8.88
C VAL A 101 -5.98 -6.84 8.69
N LEU A 102 -6.62 -7.77 9.41
CA LEU A 102 -6.36 -9.22 9.36
C LEU A 102 -4.90 -9.64 9.67
N VAL A 103 -4.16 -8.81 10.40
CA VAL A 103 -2.79 -9.08 10.88
C VAL A 103 -2.63 -8.56 12.32
N ASP A 104 -1.53 -8.92 13.01
CA ASP A 104 -1.14 -8.33 14.29
C ASP A 104 0.31 -7.81 14.34
N GLY A 105 0.82 -7.55 15.55
CA GLY A 105 2.18 -7.06 15.79
C GLY A 105 3.30 -8.00 15.35
N VAL A 106 3.06 -9.31 15.26
CA VAL A 106 4.05 -10.31 14.80
C VAL A 106 4.44 -10.08 13.34
N THR A 107 3.52 -9.58 12.51
CA THR A 107 3.79 -9.28 11.09
C THR A 107 4.98 -8.32 10.88
N TRP A 108 5.29 -7.44 11.84
CA TRP A 108 6.46 -6.55 11.81
C TRP A 108 7.80 -7.22 12.14
N LEU A 109 7.77 -8.50 12.52
CA LEU A 109 8.90 -9.26 13.08
C LEU A 109 9.22 -10.54 12.28
N LEU A 110 8.61 -10.74 11.11
CA LEU A 110 8.71 -11.98 10.31
C LEU A 110 10.04 -12.15 9.54
N ASN A 111 10.86 -11.11 9.41
CA ASN A 111 12.17 -11.19 8.77
C ASN A 111 13.32 -11.32 9.79
N SER A 112 14.56 -11.35 9.31
CA SER A 112 15.75 -11.23 10.15
C SER A 112 15.81 -9.86 10.87
N PRO A 113 16.47 -9.75 12.04
CA PRO A 113 16.48 -8.50 12.83
C PRO A 113 16.97 -7.26 12.09
N ASP A 114 17.92 -7.43 11.19
CA ASP A 114 18.46 -6.35 10.36
C ASP A 114 17.49 -5.86 9.28
N ARG A 115 16.32 -6.51 9.13
CA ARG A 115 15.25 -6.25 8.16
C ARG A 115 13.87 -6.04 8.79
N ASN A 116 13.74 -6.12 10.12
CA ASN A 116 12.48 -5.82 10.82
C ASN A 116 12.48 -4.35 11.26
N LEU A 117 11.52 -3.54 10.79
CA LEU A 117 11.45 -2.11 11.13
C LEU A 117 11.50 -1.84 12.66
N PRO A 118 10.80 -2.57 13.54
CA PRO A 118 10.89 -2.33 14.98
C PRO A 118 12.31 -2.52 15.55
N LEU A 119 13.04 -3.53 15.04
CA LEU A 119 14.37 -3.90 15.51
C LEU A 119 15.44 -2.96 14.94
N ILE A 120 15.28 -2.51 13.69
CA ILE A 120 16.08 -1.44 13.08
C ILE A 120 15.94 -0.14 13.87
N LEU A 121 14.72 0.25 14.24
CA LEU A 121 14.48 1.46 15.05
C LEU A 121 15.09 1.34 16.45
N ALA A 122 14.98 0.17 17.10
CA ALA A 122 15.62 -0.08 18.40
C ALA A 122 17.15 0.03 18.32
N ASP A 123 17.78 -0.59 17.31
CA ASP A 123 19.22 -0.47 17.03
C ASP A 123 19.64 0.97 16.65
N ASN A 124 18.70 1.82 16.17
CA ASN A 124 18.90 3.25 15.91
C ASN A 124 18.52 4.17 17.09
N GLY A 125 18.32 3.62 18.29
CA GLY A 125 18.18 4.41 19.53
C GLY A 125 16.78 4.94 19.82
N PHE A 126 15.73 4.39 19.18
CA PHE A 126 14.33 4.68 19.52
C PHE A 126 13.82 3.76 20.66
N ASP A 127 12.80 4.22 21.39
CA ASP A 127 12.01 3.40 22.32
C ASP A 127 10.78 2.89 21.56
N VAL A 128 10.79 1.63 21.14
CA VAL A 128 9.84 1.12 20.15
C VAL A 128 8.68 0.39 20.83
N TRP A 129 7.46 0.71 20.41
CA TRP A 129 6.21 0.13 20.89
C TRP A 129 5.45 -0.47 19.70
N ILE A 130 4.92 -1.68 19.85
CA ILE A 130 4.09 -2.36 18.86
C ILE A 130 2.72 -2.60 19.51
N ALA A 131 1.64 -2.15 18.87
CA ALA A 131 0.28 -2.27 19.41
C ALA A 131 -0.58 -3.24 18.59
N ASN A 132 -1.38 -4.05 19.29
CA ASN A 132 -2.30 -5.01 18.71
C ASN A 132 -3.75 -4.54 18.90
N THR A 133 -4.52 -4.34 17.83
CA THR A 133 -5.93 -3.89 17.92
C THR A 133 -6.83 -4.96 18.52
N ARG A 134 -7.96 -4.57 19.11
CA ARG A 134 -9.00 -5.50 19.60
C ARG A 134 -9.31 -6.64 18.62
N GLY A 135 -9.52 -7.84 19.16
CA GLY A 135 -9.94 -9.04 18.41
C GLY A 135 -8.82 -9.90 17.81
N THR A 136 -7.61 -9.37 17.63
CA THR A 136 -6.42 -10.18 17.25
C THR A 136 -6.03 -11.15 18.37
N ARG A 137 -5.24 -12.20 18.07
CA ARG A 137 -4.81 -13.23 19.03
C ARG A 137 -4.39 -12.69 20.40
N PHE A 138 -3.61 -11.61 20.43
CA PHE A 138 -3.07 -11.03 21.67
C PHE A 138 -3.98 -9.99 22.34
N SER A 139 -5.00 -9.48 21.63
CA SER A 139 -5.95 -8.45 22.10
C SER A 139 -7.40 -8.94 22.09
N ARG A 140 -7.61 -10.25 22.32
CA ARG A 140 -8.93 -10.92 22.32
C ARG A 140 -9.55 -11.02 23.72
N ARG A 141 -9.56 -9.93 24.49
CA ARG A 141 -10.14 -9.89 25.86
C ARG A 141 -10.92 -8.61 26.14
N HIS A 142 -11.88 -8.72 27.05
CA HIS A 142 -12.68 -7.62 27.57
C HIS A 142 -12.76 -7.70 29.10
N THR A 143 -13.11 -6.60 29.75
CA THR A 143 -13.41 -6.54 31.20
C THR A 143 -14.75 -7.21 31.59
N SER A 144 -15.58 -7.62 30.61
CA SER A 144 -16.98 -8.01 30.86
C SER A 144 -17.66 -8.85 29.76
N MET A 145 -17.13 -8.83 28.53
CA MET A 145 -17.65 -9.61 27.41
C MET A 145 -16.71 -10.77 27.08
N ASP A 146 -17.28 -11.93 26.78
CA ASP A 146 -16.54 -13.07 26.28
C ASP A 146 -16.40 -12.96 24.75
N PRO A 147 -15.26 -13.33 24.12
CA PRO A 147 -15.12 -13.39 22.67
C PRO A 147 -16.14 -14.28 21.95
N ASP A 148 -16.80 -15.20 22.66
CA ASP A 148 -17.90 -16.02 22.12
C ASP A 148 -19.27 -15.28 22.12
N ASP A 149 -19.42 -14.13 22.81
CA ASP A 149 -20.62 -13.26 22.69
C ASP A 149 -20.51 -12.37 21.42
N PRO A 150 -21.48 -12.41 20.50
CA PRO A 150 -21.54 -11.51 19.33
C PRO A 150 -21.32 -10.02 19.63
N LYS A 151 -21.63 -9.55 20.84
CA LYS A 151 -21.38 -8.15 21.27
C LYS A 151 -19.90 -7.79 21.32
N PHE A 152 -19.01 -8.75 21.63
CA PHE A 152 -17.55 -8.55 21.60
C PHE A 152 -17.04 -8.18 20.20
N TRP A 153 -17.80 -8.46 19.15
CA TRP A 153 -17.44 -8.14 17.77
C TRP A 153 -18.24 -6.97 17.18
N ASN A 154 -19.06 -6.26 17.97
CA ASN A 154 -19.88 -5.15 17.48
C ASN A 154 -19.11 -3.82 17.33
N TRP A 155 -17.91 -3.88 16.74
CA TRP A 155 -17.01 -2.74 16.51
C TRP A 155 -16.52 -2.72 15.06
N SER A 156 -15.95 -1.59 14.63
CA SER A 156 -15.28 -1.36 13.36
C SER A 156 -14.05 -0.46 13.58
N TRP A 157 -13.40 -0.02 12.51
CA TRP A 157 -12.33 0.97 12.62
C TRP A 157 -12.79 2.34 13.20
N ASP A 158 -14.09 2.64 13.25
CA ASP A 158 -14.63 3.78 14.04
C ASP A 158 -14.26 3.64 15.53
N GLU A 159 -14.47 2.46 16.11
CA GLU A 159 -14.17 2.18 17.51
C GLU A 159 -12.65 2.10 17.77
N LEU A 160 -11.85 1.72 16.77
CA LEU A 160 -10.38 1.81 16.85
C LEU A 160 -9.92 3.28 16.95
N VAL A 161 -10.57 4.18 16.21
CA VAL A 161 -10.38 5.65 16.25
C VAL A 161 -10.95 6.28 17.52
N ALA A 162 -12.00 5.70 18.09
CA ALA A 162 -12.65 6.20 19.31
C ALA A 162 -11.91 5.79 20.58
N PHE A 163 -11.41 4.56 20.66
CA PHE A 163 -11.02 3.93 21.92
C PHE A 163 -9.62 3.28 21.90
N ASP A 164 -9.29 2.43 20.90
CA ASP A 164 -8.00 1.72 20.89
C ASP A 164 -6.82 2.69 20.77
N LEU A 165 -6.80 3.48 19.69
CA LEU A 165 -5.64 4.33 19.40
C LEU A 165 -5.45 5.42 20.47
N PRO A 166 -6.48 6.11 20.98
CA PRO A 166 -6.34 7.02 22.12
C PRO A 166 -5.81 6.34 23.39
N ALA A 167 -6.34 5.17 23.78
CA ALA A 167 -5.88 4.49 25.01
C ALA A 167 -4.42 4.04 24.90
N VAL A 168 -4.00 3.56 23.73
CA VAL A 168 -2.60 3.21 23.44
C VAL A 168 -1.70 4.46 23.48
N PHE A 169 -2.13 5.57 22.85
CA PHE A 169 -1.38 6.83 22.88
C PHE A 169 -1.25 7.39 24.29
N ASP A 170 -2.33 7.43 25.08
CA ASP A 170 -2.32 7.89 26.48
C ASP A 170 -1.34 7.07 27.33
N PHE A 171 -1.36 5.75 27.18
CA PHE A 171 -0.45 4.85 27.91
C PHE A 171 1.01 5.09 27.53
N VAL A 172 1.34 5.08 26.23
CA VAL A 172 2.72 5.26 25.75
C VAL A 172 3.23 6.68 26.05
N TYR A 173 2.40 7.71 25.85
CA TYR A 173 2.73 9.10 26.12
C TYR A 173 2.97 9.32 27.61
N GLY A 174 2.11 8.77 28.48
CA GLY A 174 2.28 8.80 29.93
C GLY A 174 3.53 8.05 30.40
N LYS A 175 3.87 6.91 29.77
CA LYS A 175 5.06 6.12 30.12
C LYS A 175 6.37 6.78 29.67
N ALA A 176 6.42 7.28 28.44
CA ALA A 176 7.60 7.91 27.88
C ALA A 176 7.80 9.35 28.39
N GLY A 177 6.70 10.11 28.57
CA GLY A 177 6.72 11.53 28.84
C GLY A 177 7.30 12.36 27.69
N GLN A 178 7.04 11.94 26.45
CA GLN A 178 7.50 12.58 25.21
C GLN A 178 6.43 12.36 24.11
N LYS A 179 6.32 13.29 23.15
CA LYS A 179 5.48 13.09 21.97
C LYS A 179 5.96 11.89 21.13
N ILE A 180 5.00 11.11 20.63
CA ILE A 180 5.17 9.82 19.95
C ILE A 180 5.36 10.02 18.45
N ASN A 181 6.37 9.37 17.87
CA ASN A 181 6.42 9.19 16.42
C ASN A 181 5.56 7.96 16.06
N TYR A 182 4.73 8.05 15.03
CA TYR A 182 3.83 6.97 14.65
C TYR A 182 4.27 6.28 13.37
N VAL A 183 4.16 4.96 13.30
CA VAL A 183 4.20 4.17 12.06
C VAL A 183 2.88 3.43 11.93
N GLY A 184 2.16 3.64 10.83
CA GLY A 184 1.00 2.82 10.47
C GLY A 184 1.26 2.09 9.16
N HIS A 185 0.76 0.87 9.04
CA HIS A 185 0.58 0.17 7.76
C HIS A 185 -0.90 -0.06 7.49
N SER A 186 -1.35 0.12 6.24
CA SER A 186 -2.70 -0.25 5.81
C SER A 186 -3.81 0.37 6.69
N GLN A 187 -4.69 -0.43 7.30
CA GLN A 187 -5.70 0.05 8.27
C GLN A 187 -5.09 0.85 9.44
N GLY A 188 -3.83 0.61 9.82
CA GLY A 188 -3.11 1.44 10.78
C GLY A 188 -2.99 2.90 10.33
N THR A 189 -2.80 3.17 9.03
CA THR A 189 -2.79 4.54 8.51
C THR A 189 -4.18 5.16 8.52
N LEU A 190 -5.21 4.36 8.19
CA LEU A 190 -6.61 4.77 8.17
C LEU A 190 -7.04 5.32 9.53
N ILE A 191 -6.78 4.57 10.61
CA ILE A 191 -7.18 4.98 11.95
C ILE A 191 -6.38 6.19 12.46
N ALA A 192 -5.13 6.38 12.02
CA ALA A 192 -4.34 7.55 12.36
C ALA A 192 -4.85 8.82 11.65
N LEU A 193 -5.10 8.75 10.34
CA LEU A 193 -5.66 9.86 9.55
C LEU A 193 -7.05 10.26 10.07
N ALA A 194 -7.92 9.28 10.31
CA ALA A 194 -9.24 9.50 10.88
C ALA A 194 -9.17 10.15 12.27
N SER A 195 -8.32 9.65 13.18
CA SER A 195 -8.13 10.23 14.52
C SER A 195 -7.65 11.68 14.46
N LEU A 196 -6.63 11.97 13.66
CA LEU A 196 -6.10 13.33 13.50
C LEU A 196 -7.14 14.29 12.90
N SER A 197 -7.99 13.82 11.99
CA SER A 197 -9.07 14.64 11.41
C SER A 197 -10.21 14.99 12.39
N GLU A 198 -10.34 14.23 13.48
CA GLU A 198 -11.20 14.54 14.63
C GLU A 198 -10.46 15.36 15.71
N GLY A 199 -9.23 15.81 15.46
CA GLY A 199 -8.40 16.54 16.42
C GLY A 199 -7.81 15.70 17.55
N LYS A 200 -7.96 14.36 17.49
CA LYS A 200 -7.37 13.45 18.48
C LYS A 200 -5.87 13.29 18.24
N LEU A 201 -5.13 12.90 19.28
CA LEU A 201 -3.70 12.58 19.24
C LEU A 201 -2.75 13.76 18.91
N VAL A 202 -3.24 14.91 18.44
CA VAL A 202 -2.45 16.07 18.00
C VAL A 202 -1.43 16.54 19.06
N ASP A 203 -1.85 16.61 20.33
CA ASP A 203 -0.96 17.01 21.42
C ASP A 203 0.07 15.95 21.80
N GLN A 204 -0.16 14.69 21.43
CA GLN A 204 0.69 13.55 21.80
C GLN A 204 1.56 13.07 20.63
N MET A 205 1.21 13.37 19.38
CA MET A 205 1.94 12.94 18.19
C MET A 205 3.02 13.95 17.78
N LYS A 206 4.23 13.45 17.50
CA LYS A 206 5.38 14.23 17.03
C LYS A 206 5.48 14.24 15.50
N SER A 207 5.20 13.09 14.88
CA SER A 207 5.22 12.85 13.43
C SER A 207 4.55 11.52 13.11
N ALA A 208 4.14 11.30 11.86
CA ALA A 208 3.61 10.01 11.40
C ALA A 208 4.21 9.55 10.07
N ALA A 209 4.64 8.29 10.01
CA ALA A 209 4.99 7.55 8.81
C ALA A 209 3.83 6.60 8.45
N LEU A 210 3.30 6.73 7.24
CA LEU A 210 2.14 6.01 6.73
C LEU A 210 2.56 5.16 5.53
N LEU A 211 2.66 3.85 5.74
CA LEU A 211 3.13 2.87 4.76
C LEU A 211 1.92 2.17 4.11
N SER A 212 1.86 2.15 2.78
CA SER A 212 0.64 1.79 2.03
C SER A 212 -0.61 2.50 2.56
N PRO A 213 -0.66 3.85 2.48
CA PRO A 213 -1.66 4.66 3.16
C PRO A 213 -3.08 4.47 2.63
N ILE A 214 -3.92 3.83 3.44
CA ILE A 214 -5.36 3.69 3.21
C ILE A 214 -6.10 4.88 3.82
N ALA A 215 -6.88 5.56 2.97
CA ALA A 215 -7.88 6.56 3.32
C ALA A 215 -9.12 6.42 2.42
N TYR A 216 -8.89 6.09 1.15
CA TYR A 216 -9.90 5.68 0.18
C TYR A 216 -9.57 4.27 -0.34
N LEU A 217 -10.58 3.55 -0.81
CA LEU A 217 -10.47 2.19 -1.38
C LEU A 217 -11.29 2.05 -2.68
N SER A 218 -11.71 3.17 -3.27
CA SER A 218 -12.60 3.24 -4.44
C SER A 218 -11.96 2.76 -5.74
N HIS A 219 -10.63 2.77 -5.80
CA HIS A 219 -9.83 2.43 -6.98
C HIS A 219 -8.92 1.21 -6.76
N MET A 220 -9.06 0.52 -5.62
CA MET A 220 -8.32 -0.70 -5.33
C MET A 220 -8.46 -1.74 -6.46
N LYS A 221 -7.37 -2.41 -6.80
CA LYS A 221 -7.26 -3.34 -7.93
C LYS A 221 -7.50 -4.81 -7.55
N THR A 222 -7.57 -5.13 -6.26
CA THR A 222 -7.83 -6.52 -5.80
C THR A 222 -9.21 -6.99 -6.30
N ALA A 223 -9.22 -7.95 -7.23
CA ALA A 223 -10.46 -8.53 -7.75
C ALA A 223 -11.27 -9.21 -6.63
N LEU A 224 -10.58 -9.91 -5.72
CA LEU A 224 -11.15 -10.52 -4.52
C LEU A 224 -11.80 -9.47 -3.61
N GLY A 225 -11.07 -8.41 -3.26
CA GLY A 225 -11.60 -7.33 -2.43
C GLY A 225 -12.78 -6.59 -3.08
N VAL A 226 -12.75 -6.38 -4.40
CA VAL A 226 -13.84 -5.72 -5.14
C VAL A 226 -15.08 -6.63 -5.22
N ALA A 227 -14.90 -7.94 -5.35
CA ALA A 227 -15.98 -8.92 -5.26
C ALA A 227 -16.59 -8.94 -3.86
N ALA A 228 -15.77 -9.09 -2.81
CA ALA A 228 -16.19 -9.05 -1.41
C ALA A 228 -16.93 -7.73 -1.07
N ALA A 229 -16.41 -6.59 -1.52
CA ALA A 229 -17.05 -5.31 -1.30
C ALA A 229 -18.45 -5.22 -1.96
N LYS A 230 -18.69 -5.95 -3.06
CA LYS A 230 -20.01 -6.02 -3.73
C LYS A 230 -20.96 -7.02 -3.08
N THR A 231 -20.49 -8.17 -2.59
CA THR A 231 -21.35 -9.15 -1.87
C THR A 231 -21.88 -8.55 -0.56
N PHE A 232 -21.05 -7.77 0.16
CA PHE A 232 -21.48 -6.94 1.31
C PHE A 232 -22.52 -5.83 0.99
N VAL A 233 -23.11 -5.78 -0.21
CA VAL A 233 -24.27 -4.93 -0.57
C VAL A 233 -25.59 -5.67 -0.42
N GLY A 234 -25.64 -6.94 -0.84
CA GLY A 234 -26.88 -7.72 -0.89
C GLY A 234 -27.18 -8.44 0.42
N GLU A 235 -26.16 -8.74 1.20
CA GLU A 235 -26.27 -9.70 2.30
C GLU A 235 -26.45 -9.03 3.66
N ILE A 236 -27.64 -8.41 3.83
CA ILE A 236 -28.24 -8.20 5.16
C ILE A 236 -28.87 -9.51 5.72
N THR A 237 -28.53 -10.68 5.15
CA THR A 237 -29.19 -11.96 5.50
C THR A 237 -28.35 -13.24 5.47
N THR A 238 -27.13 -13.28 4.91
CA THR A 238 -26.38 -14.56 4.75
C THR A 238 -25.11 -14.65 5.61
N LEU A 239 -24.30 -13.59 5.70
CA LEU A 239 -23.26 -13.46 6.75
C LEU A 239 -23.86 -13.16 8.15
N PHE A 240 -25.18 -13.16 8.28
CA PHE A 240 -25.95 -12.53 9.37
C PHE A 240 -26.00 -13.28 10.72
N GLY A 241 -25.11 -14.25 10.91
CA GLY A 241 -24.86 -14.88 12.20
C GLY A 241 -23.42 -14.74 12.72
N LEU A 242 -22.48 -14.32 11.86
CA LEU A 242 -21.06 -14.31 12.18
C LEU A 242 -20.63 -12.90 12.63
N ALA A 243 -20.44 -12.76 13.94
CA ALA A 243 -20.01 -11.50 14.53
C ALA A 243 -18.50 -11.29 14.34
N GLU A 244 -17.72 -12.33 14.62
CA GLU A 244 -16.34 -12.49 14.18
C GLU A 244 -16.28 -12.74 12.66
N PHE A 245 -15.22 -12.24 12.03
CA PHE A 245 -14.74 -12.65 10.72
C PHE A 245 -13.35 -13.26 10.92
N ASN A 246 -13.26 -14.59 10.89
CA ASN A 246 -12.04 -15.36 11.04
C ASN A 246 -11.70 -16.07 9.73
N PRO A 247 -10.73 -15.57 8.93
CA PRO A 247 -10.42 -16.19 7.63
C PRO A 247 -9.84 -17.62 7.71
N LYS A 248 -9.48 -18.10 8.91
CA LYS A 248 -9.05 -19.48 9.18
C LYS A 248 -10.21 -20.38 9.66
N GLY A 249 -11.43 -19.85 9.78
CA GLY A 249 -12.64 -20.57 10.17
C GLY A 249 -13.34 -21.26 8.99
N ASP A 250 -14.04 -22.36 9.27
CA ASP A 250 -14.77 -23.13 8.23
C ASP A 250 -15.80 -22.29 7.42
N PRO A 251 -16.62 -21.41 8.04
CA PRO A 251 -17.61 -20.62 7.30
C PRO A 251 -16.96 -19.59 6.36
N GLU A 252 -15.94 -18.89 6.83
CA GLU A 252 -15.21 -17.88 6.06
C GLU A 252 -14.34 -18.51 4.98
N THR A 253 -13.79 -19.71 5.21
CA THR A 253 -13.08 -20.47 4.16
C THR A 253 -14.03 -20.80 3.01
N GLN A 254 -15.24 -21.28 3.30
CA GLN A 254 -16.27 -21.53 2.27
C GLN A 254 -16.71 -20.25 1.55
N TYR A 255 -16.77 -19.12 2.24
CA TYR A 255 -17.05 -17.81 1.63
C TYR A 255 -15.91 -17.34 0.72
N LEU A 256 -14.65 -17.55 1.12
CA LEU A 256 -13.48 -17.28 0.28
C LEU A 256 -13.48 -18.18 -0.96
N ASP A 257 -13.75 -19.48 -0.83
CA ASP A 257 -13.91 -20.41 -1.96
C ASP A 257 -14.99 -19.94 -2.95
N ALA A 258 -16.12 -19.45 -2.43
CA ALA A 258 -17.20 -18.89 -3.25
C ALA A 258 -16.78 -17.58 -3.97
N LEU A 259 -15.97 -16.73 -3.34
CA LEU A 259 -15.38 -15.56 -3.98
C LEU A 259 -14.33 -15.94 -5.04
N CYS A 260 -13.54 -17.00 -4.81
CA CYS A 260 -12.58 -17.54 -5.77
C CYS A 260 -13.24 -18.12 -7.03
N ALA A 261 -14.53 -18.46 -6.96
CA ALA A 261 -15.32 -18.84 -8.13
C ALA A 261 -15.83 -17.65 -8.97
N TYR A 262 -15.66 -16.39 -8.53
CA TYR A 262 -16.06 -15.23 -9.33
C TYR A 262 -15.12 -15.00 -10.53
N PRO A 263 -15.64 -14.76 -11.75
CA PRO A 263 -14.82 -14.51 -12.92
C PRO A 263 -13.81 -13.36 -12.74
N GLY A 264 -12.52 -13.66 -12.92
CA GLY A 264 -11.43 -12.70 -12.80
C GLY A 264 -10.81 -12.59 -11.41
N VAL A 265 -11.26 -13.37 -10.43
CA VAL A 265 -10.55 -13.59 -9.17
C VAL A 265 -9.52 -14.71 -9.37
N ASP A 266 -8.24 -14.41 -9.10
CA ASP A 266 -7.18 -15.42 -9.02
C ASP A 266 -6.90 -15.71 -7.55
N CYS A 267 -7.17 -16.94 -7.10
CA CYS A 267 -6.88 -17.40 -5.75
C CYS A 267 -5.73 -18.42 -5.67
N TYR A 268 -5.03 -18.70 -6.78
CA TYR A 268 -3.85 -19.58 -6.75
C TYR A 268 -2.70 -18.95 -5.95
N ASP A 269 -2.66 -17.63 -5.86
CA ASP A 269 -1.84 -16.88 -4.90
C ASP A 269 -2.71 -15.84 -4.18
N LEU A 270 -3.34 -16.26 -3.08
CA LEU A 270 -4.22 -15.41 -2.27
C LEU A 270 -3.49 -14.18 -1.71
N LEU A 271 -2.19 -14.27 -1.43
CA LEU A 271 -1.40 -13.14 -0.96
C LEU A 271 -1.30 -12.07 -2.05
N GLN A 272 -0.94 -12.44 -3.28
CA GLN A 272 -0.94 -11.51 -4.42
C GLN A 272 -2.36 -11.02 -4.79
N ALA A 273 -3.39 -11.86 -4.63
CA ALA A 273 -4.78 -11.49 -4.90
C ALA A 273 -5.29 -10.34 -4.02
N VAL A 274 -4.81 -10.28 -2.77
CA VAL A 274 -5.12 -9.21 -1.81
C VAL A 274 -4.13 -8.04 -1.95
N THR A 275 -2.83 -8.32 -1.92
CA THR A 275 -1.79 -7.28 -1.76
C THR A 275 -1.32 -6.65 -3.07
N GLY A 276 -1.50 -7.35 -4.20
CA GLY A 276 -0.89 -7.05 -5.48
C GLY A 276 0.41 -7.82 -5.71
N LYS A 277 1.07 -7.57 -6.85
CA LYS A 277 2.26 -8.32 -7.24
C LYS A 277 3.50 -7.86 -6.47
N ASN A 278 3.75 -8.47 -5.32
CA ASN A 278 4.93 -8.16 -4.50
C ASN A 278 6.23 -8.50 -5.25
N CYS A 279 7.23 -7.62 -5.16
CA CYS A 279 8.51 -7.83 -5.85
C CYS A 279 9.49 -8.65 -5.04
N CYS A 280 9.39 -8.59 -3.71
CA CYS A 280 10.57 -8.65 -2.86
C CYS A 280 10.38 -9.49 -1.59
N LEU A 281 9.37 -10.36 -1.56
CA LEU A 281 9.12 -11.30 -0.47
C LEU A 281 10.02 -12.55 -0.57
N ASN A 282 10.24 -13.22 0.57
CA ASN A 282 10.91 -14.51 0.65
C ASN A 282 9.91 -15.62 1.00
N SER A 283 10.12 -16.83 0.47
CA SER A 283 9.28 -17.99 0.83
C SER A 283 9.26 -18.23 2.35
N SER A 284 10.40 -18.18 3.04
CA SER A 284 10.42 -18.41 4.51
C SER A 284 9.66 -17.34 5.28
N THR A 285 9.65 -16.10 4.81
CA THR A 285 8.86 -15.00 5.41
C THR A 285 7.37 -15.18 5.13
N ILE A 286 7.00 -15.74 3.98
CA ILE A 286 5.62 -16.11 3.63
C ILE A 286 5.16 -17.32 4.45
N ASP A 287 6.01 -18.32 4.66
CA ASP A 287 5.70 -19.49 5.49
C ASP A 287 5.40 -19.04 6.95
N LEU A 288 6.29 -18.21 7.54
CA LEU A 288 6.08 -17.60 8.86
C LEU A 288 4.84 -16.69 8.90
N PHE A 289 4.53 -15.97 7.81
CA PHE A 289 3.30 -15.22 7.69
C PHE A 289 2.08 -16.14 7.77
N LEU A 290 2.02 -17.21 6.98
CA LEU A 290 0.88 -18.13 6.96
C LEU A 290 0.69 -18.92 8.26
N GLU A 291 1.78 -19.22 8.98
CA GLU A 291 1.72 -19.82 10.32
C GLU A 291 0.99 -18.91 11.33
N ASN A 292 1.27 -17.60 11.31
CA ASN A 292 0.70 -16.64 12.28
C ASN A 292 -0.63 -16.04 11.78
N GLU A 293 -0.68 -15.64 10.51
CA GLU A 293 -1.68 -14.79 9.87
C GLU A 293 -2.53 -15.58 8.85
N PRO A 294 -3.72 -15.09 8.46
CA PRO A 294 -4.40 -13.90 8.95
C PRO A 294 -4.98 -14.02 10.36
N GLN A 295 -5.10 -12.87 11.04
CA GLN A 295 -5.90 -12.71 12.26
C GLN A 295 -7.39 -12.55 11.96
N SER A 296 -8.21 -12.85 12.97
CA SER A 296 -9.61 -12.45 13.02
C SER A 296 -9.79 -10.92 13.13
N THR A 297 -10.92 -10.44 12.64
CA THR A 297 -11.45 -9.09 12.90
C THR A 297 -12.97 -9.20 13.09
N SER A 298 -13.70 -8.10 13.30
CA SER A 298 -15.17 -8.17 13.29
C SER A 298 -15.74 -8.14 11.87
N THR A 299 -16.86 -8.83 11.65
CA THR A 299 -17.64 -8.70 10.41
C THR A 299 -18.08 -7.26 10.19
N LYS A 300 -18.44 -6.52 11.26
CA LYS A 300 -18.78 -5.08 11.19
C LYS A 300 -17.60 -4.24 10.68
N ASN A 301 -16.35 -4.57 11.00
CA ASN A 301 -15.17 -3.90 10.44
C ASN A 301 -15.01 -4.17 8.93
N MET A 302 -15.17 -5.44 8.49
CA MET A 302 -15.11 -5.79 7.07
C MET A 302 -16.23 -5.14 6.25
N VAL A 303 -17.45 -5.09 6.81
CA VAL A 303 -18.58 -4.33 6.22
C VAL A 303 -18.25 -2.84 6.13
N HIS A 304 -17.57 -2.26 7.13
CA HIS A 304 -17.18 -0.85 7.10
C HIS A 304 -16.15 -0.57 5.99
N LEU A 305 -15.10 -1.38 5.85
CA LEU A 305 -14.14 -1.25 4.75
C LEU A 305 -14.83 -1.38 3.38
N ALA A 306 -15.78 -2.31 3.25
CA ALA A 306 -16.60 -2.45 2.04
C ALA A 306 -17.51 -1.22 1.78
N GLN A 307 -17.98 -0.52 2.81
CA GLN A 307 -18.67 0.76 2.64
C GLN A 307 -17.74 1.85 2.10
N THR A 308 -16.49 1.92 2.57
CA THR A 308 -15.46 2.86 2.05
C THR A 308 -15.20 2.62 0.56
N VAL A 309 -15.03 1.34 0.14
CA VAL A 309 -14.87 0.95 -1.27
C VAL A 309 -16.01 1.48 -2.14
N ARG A 310 -17.25 1.22 -1.74
CA ARG A 310 -18.45 1.53 -2.54
C ARG A 310 -18.84 3.00 -2.52
N GLY A 311 -18.65 3.64 -1.36
CA GLY A 311 -19.02 5.03 -1.13
C GLY A 311 -18.01 6.02 -1.71
N GLY A 312 -16.75 5.61 -1.90
CA GLY A 312 -15.66 6.51 -2.32
C GLY A 312 -15.41 7.64 -1.34
N LYS A 313 -15.74 7.43 -0.05
CA LYS A 313 -15.70 8.43 1.01
C LYS A 313 -15.15 7.82 2.29
N LEU A 314 -14.32 8.60 2.98
CA LEU A 314 -13.90 8.31 4.34
C LEU A 314 -14.95 8.87 5.31
N ALA A 315 -15.84 8.01 5.80
CA ALA A 315 -16.95 8.38 6.68
C ALA A 315 -17.13 7.31 7.76
N LYS A 316 -17.91 7.64 8.79
CA LYS A 316 -18.29 6.70 9.86
C LYS A 316 -19.19 5.56 9.34
N TYR A 317 -19.36 4.54 10.17
CA TYR A 317 -20.11 3.33 9.81
C TYR A 317 -21.56 3.64 9.39
N ASN A 318 -21.93 3.24 8.17
CA ASN A 318 -23.31 3.34 7.73
C ASN A 318 -24.12 2.16 8.25
N TYR A 319 -25.11 2.43 9.10
CA TYR A 319 -26.05 1.41 9.59
C TYR A 319 -27.07 0.99 8.52
N GLY A 320 -26.94 1.48 7.28
CA GLY A 320 -27.80 1.18 6.12
C GLY A 320 -29.17 1.87 6.17
N ARG A 321 -29.65 2.15 7.37
CA ARG A 321 -30.92 2.83 7.66
C ARG A 321 -30.69 4.26 8.17
N PRO A 322 -31.31 5.28 7.56
CA PRO A 322 -31.17 6.68 8.01
C PRO A 322 -31.58 6.93 9.46
N ASP A 323 -32.58 6.20 9.97
CA ASP A 323 -33.02 6.32 11.36
C ASP A 323 -32.03 5.72 12.36
N TYR A 324 -31.25 4.71 11.96
CA TYR A 324 -30.18 4.16 12.81
C TYR A 324 -28.96 5.08 12.81
N ASN A 325 -28.60 5.65 11.65
CA ASN A 325 -27.58 6.70 11.58
C ASN A 325 -27.96 7.90 12.47
N LEU A 326 -29.24 8.30 12.47
CA LEU A 326 -29.76 9.36 13.34
C LEU A 326 -29.61 9.03 14.83
N MET A 327 -29.85 7.78 15.24
CA MET A 327 -29.64 7.33 16.63
C MET A 327 -28.17 7.32 17.04
N HIS A 328 -27.26 6.99 16.13
CA HIS A 328 -25.82 6.89 16.43
C HIS A 328 -25.04 8.21 16.31
N TYR A 329 -25.44 9.09 15.40
CA TYR A 329 -24.67 10.29 15.03
C TYR A 329 -25.44 11.60 15.17
N GLY A 330 -26.76 11.57 15.39
CA GLY A 330 -27.62 12.76 15.30
C GLY A 330 -27.88 13.23 13.86
N GLU A 331 -27.40 12.50 12.85
CA GLU A 331 -27.53 12.81 11.42
C GLU A 331 -28.00 11.59 10.62
N PHE A 332 -28.81 11.80 9.57
CA PHE A 332 -29.32 10.72 8.71
C PHE A 332 -28.24 10.02 7.85
N ASN A 333 -27.13 10.72 7.60
CA ASN A 333 -25.97 10.19 6.90
C ASN A 333 -24.80 10.08 7.89
N PRO A 334 -23.91 9.08 7.76
CA PRO A 334 -22.72 9.01 8.61
C PRO A 334 -21.80 10.22 8.38
N PRO A 335 -21.29 10.86 9.46
CA PRO A 335 -20.33 11.96 9.36
C PRO A 335 -19.06 11.57 8.57
N VAL A 336 -18.51 12.54 7.84
CA VAL A 336 -17.28 12.39 7.04
C VAL A 336 -16.07 12.78 7.88
N TYR A 337 -15.00 11.98 7.83
CA TYR A 337 -13.70 12.34 8.40
C TYR A 337 -13.00 13.34 7.47
N ASN A 338 -13.01 14.62 7.84
CA ASN A 338 -12.47 15.68 7.00
C ASN A 338 -10.95 15.81 7.15
N LEU A 339 -10.19 15.20 6.24
CA LEU A 339 -8.71 15.22 6.27
C LEU A 339 -8.10 16.63 6.25
N ALA A 340 -8.82 17.64 5.77
CA ALA A 340 -8.39 19.05 5.84
C ALA A 340 -8.37 19.62 7.28
N ASN A 341 -8.87 18.88 8.28
CA ASN A 341 -8.75 19.23 9.70
C ASN A 341 -7.41 18.76 10.31
N ILE A 342 -6.64 17.91 9.63
CA ILE A 342 -5.35 17.42 10.14
C ILE A 342 -4.39 18.63 10.26
N PRO A 343 -3.69 18.84 11.40
CA PRO A 343 -2.83 19.99 11.58
C PRO A 343 -1.74 20.10 10.51
N HIS A 344 -1.72 21.22 9.79
CA HIS A 344 -0.89 21.42 8.59
C HIS A 344 0.62 21.37 8.89
N ASP A 345 1.01 21.61 10.15
CA ASP A 345 2.39 21.66 10.61
C ASP A 345 2.90 20.30 11.15
N LEU A 346 2.02 19.30 11.31
CA LEU A 346 2.37 17.95 11.76
C LEU A 346 3.22 17.25 10.69
N PRO A 347 4.45 16.77 10.97
CA PRO A 347 5.23 16.05 9.98
C PRO A 347 4.56 14.72 9.59
N LEU A 348 4.32 14.53 8.29
CA LEU A 348 3.79 13.32 7.67
C LEU A 348 4.78 12.78 6.63
N PHE A 349 5.02 11.47 6.64
CA PHE A 349 5.77 10.74 5.62
C PHE A 349 4.85 9.66 5.05
N LEU A 350 4.53 9.73 3.76
CA LEU A 350 3.71 8.74 3.05
C LEU A 350 4.60 7.92 2.12
N SER A 351 4.57 6.59 2.22
CA SER A 351 5.27 5.71 1.27
C SER A 351 4.31 4.68 0.69
N TYR A 352 4.20 4.63 -0.65
CA TYR A 352 3.19 3.85 -1.36
C TYR A 352 3.72 3.19 -2.63
N GLY A 353 3.12 2.05 -2.99
CA GLY A 353 3.60 1.14 -4.03
C GLY A 353 2.88 1.32 -5.37
N GLY A 354 3.59 1.07 -6.47
CA GLY A 354 2.98 1.05 -7.82
C GLY A 354 2.22 -0.23 -8.15
N GLN A 355 2.59 -1.36 -7.52
CA GLN A 355 1.92 -2.65 -7.64
C GLN A 355 0.92 -2.91 -6.50
N ASP A 356 0.74 -1.96 -5.57
CA ASP A 356 -0.17 -2.10 -4.44
C ASP A 356 -1.63 -2.17 -4.93
N ALA A 357 -2.29 -3.29 -4.62
CA ALA A 357 -3.66 -3.54 -5.05
C ALA A 357 -4.73 -2.99 -4.11
N LEU A 358 -4.35 -2.51 -2.91
CA LEU A 358 -5.23 -1.93 -1.90
C LEU A 358 -5.04 -0.41 -1.81
N SER A 359 -3.80 0.03 -1.55
CA SER A 359 -3.39 1.43 -1.53
C SER A 359 -3.09 1.93 -2.96
N ASP A 360 -4.07 1.78 -3.87
CA ASP A 360 -3.91 2.12 -5.28
C ASP A 360 -3.43 3.57 -5.47
N PRO A 361 -2.47 3.85 -6.38
CA PRO A 361 -1.97 5.20 -6.61
C PRO A 361 -3.03 6.28 -6.89
N ARG A 362 -4.25 5.93 -7.36
CA ARG A 362 -5.36 6.88 -7.52
C ARG A 362 -6.04 7.22 -6.19
N ASP A 363 -6.25 6.24 -5.31
CA ASP A 363 -6.78 6.49 -3.96
C ASP A 363 -5.75 7.26 -3.11
N VAL A 364 -4.44 7.00 -3.29
CA VAL A 364 -3.38 7.82 -2.69
C VAL A 364 -3.35 9.24 -3.27
N ALA A 365 -3.60 9.43 -4.57
CA ALA A 365 -3.74 10.76 -5.15
C ALA A 365 -4.96 11.53 -4.56
N CYS A 366 -6.06 10.85 -4.27
CA CYS A 366 -7.20 11.44 -3.56
C CYS A 366 -6.83 11.86 -2.12
N LEU A 367 -6.05 11.03 -1.39
CA LEU A 367 -5.50 11.39 -0.08
C LEU A 367 -4.61 12.64 -0.16
N LEU A 368 -3.73 12.73 -1.16
CA LEU A 368 -2.85 13.88 -1.36
C LEU A 368 -3.61 15.17 -1.72
N ASP A 369 -4.72 15.09 -2.46
CA ASP A 369 -5.60 16.26 -2.68
C ASP A 369 -6.33 16.67 -1.38
N GLY A 370 -6.68 15.72 -0.51
CA GLY A 370 -7.20 16.00 0.83
C GLY A 370 -6.17 16.70 1.74
N LEU A 371 -4.87 16.47 1.50
CA LEU A 371 -3.75 17.07 2.23
C LEU A 371 -3.10 18.27 1.51
N LYS A 372 -3.70 18.81 0.44
CA LYS A 372 -3.07 19.86 -0.41
C LYS A 372 -2.79 21.21 0.28
N LEU A 373 -3.35 21.44 1.47
CA LEU A 373 -3.11 22.64 2.28
C LEU A 373 -2.02 22.43 3.35
N HIS A 374 -1.51 21.21 3.50
CA HIS A 374 -0.47 20.84 4.45
C HIS A 374 0.86 21.55 4.11
N ASP A 375 1.66 21.86 5.12
CA ASP A 375 2.92 22.58 4.90
C ASP A 375 3.87 21.79 4.00
N ALA A 376 4.38 22.43 2.95
CA ALA A 376 5.25 21.77 1.95
C ALA A 376 6.56 21.21 2.54
N GLY A 377 7.01 21.72 3.69
CA GLY A 377 8.16 21.19 4.44
C GLY A 377 7.81 20.12 5.49
N LYS A 378 6.52 19.75 5.60
CA LYS A 378 5.98 18.80 6.59
C LYS A 378 5.37 17.56 5.95
N LEU A 379 4.95 17.60 4.69
CA LEU A 379 4.52 16.44 3.93
C LEU A 379 5.65 15.91 3.05
N THR A 380 6.18 14.72 3.36
CA THR A 380 7.06 13.98 2.45
C THR A 380 6.34 12.78 1.84
N VAL A 381 6.57 12.54 0.56
CA VAL A 381 5.94 11.46 -0.20
C VAL A 381 7.01 10.65 -0.92
N GLN A 382 6.97 9.33 -0.77
CA GLN A 382 7.81 8.37 -1.46
C GLN A 382 6.94 7.43 -2.30
N TYR A 383 7.29 7.25 -3.56
CA TYR A 383 6.65 6.28 -4.46
C TYR A 383 7.64 5.18 -4.82
N VAL A 384 7.22 3.91 -4.68
CA VAL A 384 8.04 2.73 -4.97
C VAL A 384 7.33 1.89 -6.03
N GLU A 385 7.67 2.10 -7.31
CA GLU A 385 6.96 1.56 -8.47
C GLU A 385 6.72 0.05 -8.45
N ASN A 386 7.68 -0.72 -7.92
CA ASN A 386 7.63 -2.19 -7.89
C ASN A 386 7.05 -2.78 -6.60
N TYR A 387 6.75 -1.97 -5.58
CA TYR A 387 6.19 -2.49 -4.33
C TYR A 387 4.69 -2.73 -4.44
N ALA A 388 4.25 -3.85 -3.87
CA ALA A 388 2.86 -4.12 -3.52
C ALA A 388 2.65 -4.04 -1.99
N HIS A 389 1.44 -4.35 -1.52
CA HIS A 389 1.01 -3.99 -0.16
C HIS A 389 1.82 -4.64 0.97
N ALA A 390 2.35 -5.85 0.77
CA ALA A 390 3.13 -6.56 1.79
C ALA A 390 4.65 -6.27 1.71
N ASP A 391 5.17 -5.77 0.58
CA ASP A 391 6.59 -5.38 0.49
C ASP A 391 6.98 -4.32 1.54
N PHE A 392 6.04 -3.47 1.96
CA PHE A 392 6.24 -2.43 2.99
C PHE A 392 6.48 -2.93 4.42
N ILE A 393 6.22 -4.21 4.69
CA ILE A 393 6.36 -4.85 6.01
C ILE A 393 7.24 -6.10 5.97
N MET A 394 7.15 -6.87 4.88
CA MET A 394 7.85 -8.16 4.69
C MET A 394 8.93 -8.13 3.60
N GLY A 395 9.06 -7.05 2.81
CA GLY A 395 10.02 -6.96 1.71
C GLY A 395 11.48 -7.06 2.16
N LEU A 396 12.27 -7.94 1.53
CA LEU A 396 13.68 -8.16 1.90
C LEU A 396 14.57 -6.93 1.75
N ASN A 397 14.20 -6.01 0.85
CA ASN A 397 14.87 -4.73 0.60
C ASN A 397 14.16 -3.53 1.25
N ALA A 398 13.11 -3.77 2.07
CA ALA A 398 12.35 -2.70 2.71
C ALA A 398 13.22 -1.88 3.67
N LYS A 399 14.26 -2.48 4.24
CA LYS A 399 15.32 -1.76 4.96
C LYS A 399 15.87 -0.58 4.16
N ASP A 400 16.40 -0.90 2.98
CA ASP A 400 17.19 0.03 2.17
C ASP A 400 16.31 1.07 1.48
N ILE A 401 15.11 0.65 1.04
CA ILE A 401 14.18 1.50 0.30
C ILE A 401 13.31 2.35 1.25
N VAL A 402 12.77 1.78 2.33
CA VAL A 402 11.70 2.39 3.15
C VAL A 402 12.16 2.67 4.59
N TYR A 403 12.68 1.69 5.33
CA TYR A 403 12.91 1.82 6.77
C TYR A 403 14.05 2.80 7.10
N ASN A 404 15.09 2.87 6.28
CA ASN A 404 16.12 3.90 6.39
C ASN A 404 15.54 5.31 6.20
N GLN A 405 14.53 5.47 5.32
CA GLN A 405 13.83 6.75 5.14
C GLN A 405 12.97 7.07 6.37
N VAL A 406 12.16 6.13 6.86
CA VAL A 406 11.36 6.30 8.10
C VAL A 406 12.27 6.71 9.28
N THR A 407 13.43 6.08 9.41
CA THR A 407 14.43 6.40 10.45
C THR A 407 14.99 7.81 10.30
N ALA A 408 15.36 8.23 9.09
CA ALA A 408 15.86 9.58 8.82
C ALA A 408 14.78 10.66 9.01
N PHE A 409 13.51 10.38 8.66
CA PHE A 409 12.35 11.24 8.90
C PHE A 409 12.13 11.52 10.39
N PHE A 410 12.11 10.48 11.23
CA PHE A 410 11.93 10.65 12.68
C PHE A 410 13.10 11.37 13.37
N ASN A 411 14.31 11.19 12.84
CA ASN A 411 15.50 11.92 13.26
C ASN A 411 15.55 13.37 12.74
N GLN A 412 14.58 13.80 11.92
CA GLN A 412 14.55 15.11 11.24
C GLN A 412 15.84 15.41 10.45
N GLN A 413 16.54 14.35 10.04
CA GLN A 413 17.64 14.47 9.10
C GLN A 413 17.07 14.83 7.73
N PRO A 414 17.88 15.43 6.83
CA PRO A 414 17.53 15.47 5.43
C PRO A 414 17.30 14.03 4.99
N LEU A 415 16.04 13.69 4.70
CA LEU A 415 15.67 12.40 4.15
C LEU A 415 16.55 12.10 2.93
N LEU A 416 16.82 10.83 2.67
CA LEU A 416 17.46 10.39 1.43
C LEU A 416 16.49 10.49 0.23
N THR A 417 15.61 11.49 0.24
CA THR A 417 14.94 12.11 -0.92
C THR A 417 15.93 12.84 -1.86
N LYS A 418 17.24 12.68 -1.63
CA LYS A 418 18.32 12.91 -2.59
C LYS A 418 19.18 11.68 -2.88
N GLU A 419 18.62 10.47 -2.78
CA GLU A 419 18.70 9.67 -4.00
C GLU A 419 17.74 10.30 -5.00
N THR A 420 18.30 11.09 -5.94
CA THR A 420 17.55 11.41 -7.15
C THR A 420 17.21 10.09 -7.82
N LEU A 421 15.93 9.74 -7.88
CA LEU A 421 15.44 8.65 -8.73
C LEU A 421 16.13 8.78 -10.09
N ALA A 422 16.85 7.74 -10.48
CA ALA A 422 17.56 7.64 -11.74
C ALA A 422 16.65 8.10 -12.87
N ALA A 423 16.94 9.25 -13.48
CA ALA A 423 16.04 9.82 -14.49
C ALA A 423 16.00 8.87 -15.69
N GLN A 424 14.79 8.47 -16.08
CA GLN A 424 14.59 7.65 -17.28
C GLN A 424 14.46 8.56 -18.49
N HIS A 425 15.50 8.62 -19.31
CA HIS A 425 15.55 9.39 -20.54
C HIS A 425 15.11 8.49 -21.70
N VAL A 426 13.87 8.64 -22.15
CA VAL A 426 13.39 7.96 -23.37
C VAL A 426 14.06 8.58 -24.59
N VAL A 427 14.93 7.80 -25.24
CA VAL A 427 15.80 8.27 -26.31
C VAL A 427 14.95 8.66 -27.53
N GLY A 428 15.14 9.90 -28.01
CA GLY A 428 14.32 10.48 -29.09
C GLY A 428 12.93 10.97 -28.65
N GLY A 429 12.58 10.88 -27.36
CA GLY A 429 11.28 11.30 -26.85
C GLY A 429 10.12 10.55 -27.50
N SER A 430 9.16 11.29 -28.08
CA SER A 430 8.01 10.70 -28.78
C SER A 430 8.33 10.12 -30.17
N GLN A 431 9.50 10.44 -30.75
CA GLN A 431 9.95 9.88 -32.04
C GLN A 431 10.75 8.58 -31.88
N GLY A 432 11.24 8.29 -30.67
CA GLY A 432 11.97 7.05 -30.37
C GLY A 432 13.35 6.96 -31.03
N TRP A 433 13.95 5.77 -30.92
CA TRP A 433 15.25 5.43 -31.49
C TRP A 433 15.07 4.98 -32.95
N GLU A 434 14.97 5.96 -33.85
CA GLU A 434 14.62 5.79 -35.26
C GLU A 434 15.52 6.67 -36.15
N GLN A 435 15.70 6.30 -37.43
CA GLN A 435 16.59 7.02 -38.36
C GLN A 435 16.15 8.46 -38.68
N SER A 436 14.85 8.76 -38.57
CA SER A 436 14.29 10.10 -38.80
C SER A 436 14.40 11.04 -37.59
N THR A 437 14.90 10.55 -36.45
CA THR A 437 14.99 11.32 -35.21
C THR A 437 16.30 12.11 -35.16
N ASP A 438 16.23 13.43 -34.88
CA ASP A 438 17.43 14.21 -34.56
C ASP A 438 17.93 13.90 -33.14
N LEU A 439 18.67 12.80 -33.05
CA LEU A 439 19.23 12.28 -31.80
C LEU A 439 20.31 13.19 -31.21
N ASN A 440 20.99 14.01 -32.02
CA ASN A 440 22.01 14.94 -31.55
C ASN A 440 21.37 16.16 -30.87
N SER A 441 20.35 16.76 -31.51
CA SER A 441 19.57 17.83 -30.88
C SER A 441 18.86 17.33 -29.62
N TRP A 442 18.24 16.15 -29.67
CA TRP A 442 17.62 15.52 -28.49
C TRP A 442 18.63 15.36 -27.34
N ALA A 443 19.79 14.74 -27.59
CA ALA A 443 20.82 14.50 -26.57
C ALA A 443 21.40 15.79 -26.01
N SER A 444 21.55 16.84 -26.84
CA SER A 444 22.05 18.15 -26.40
C SER A 444 21.07 18.91 -25.49
N GLY A 445 19.77 18.61 -25.59
CA GLY A 445 18.73 19.17 -24.74
C GLY A 445 18.58 18.49 -23.37
N GLN A 446 19.23 17.35 -23.13
CA GLN A 446 19.16 16.61 -21.87
C GLN A 446 20.33 16.91 -20.93
N LYS A 447 20.15 16.61 -19.64
CA LYS A 447 21.23 16.56 -18.64
C LYS A 447 21.26 15.16 -18.02
N PHE A 448 22.31 14.40 -18.31
CA PHE A 448 22.49 13.03 -17.84
C PHE A 448 23.38 12.99 -16.59
N LYS A 449 22.96 12.25 -15.56
CA LYS A 449 23.71 12.05 -14.32
C LYS A 449 24.08 10.58 -14.10
N ALA A 450 25.16 10.34 -13.37
CA ALA A 450 25.48 9.03 -12.86
C ALA A 450 24.34 8.55 -11.94
N GLY A 451 23.75 7.40 -12.28
CA GLY A 451 22.49 6.90 -11.74
C GLY A 451 21.42 6.70 -12.83
N ASP A 452 21.28 7.67 -13.75
CA ASP A 452 20.22 7.73 -14.77
C ASP A 452 20.15 6.51 -15.70
N GLN A 453 19.04 6.39 -16.43
CA GLN A 453 18.81 5.31 -17.38
C GLN A 453 18.40 5.87 -18.75
N LEU A 454 19.00 5.35 -19.82
CA LEU A 454 18.51 5.57 -21.18
C LEU A 454 17.53 4.46 -21.54
N VAL A 455 16.37 4.81 -22.09
CA VAL A 455 15.36 3.86 -22.55
C VAL A 455 15.21 3.99 -24.06
N PHE A 456 15.69 3.00 -24.81
CA PHE A 456 15.65 2.95 -26.26
C PHE A 456 14.42 2.16 -26.71
N LYS A 457 13.45 2.85 -27.31
CA LYS A 457 12.24 2.24 -27.88
C LYS A 457 12.30 2.31 -29.40
N TYR A 458 12.15 1.15 -30.05
CA TYR A 458 12.26 1.00 -31.50
C TYR A 458 11.64 -0.31 -31.98
N THR A 459 11.41 -0.44 -33.29
CA THR A 459 10.90 -1.69 -33.86
C THR A 459 11.97 -2.78 -33.82
N SER A 460 11.76 -3.83 -33.00
CA SER A 460 12.70 -4.97 -32.92
C SER A 460 12.87 -5.63 -34.29
N GLY A 461 14.11 -6.01 -34.61
CA GLY A 461 14.50 -6.55 -35.93
C GLY A 461 14.77 -5.49 -37.00
N LEU A 462 14.27 -4.26 -36.86
CA LEU A 462 14.61 -3.14 -37.75
C LEU A 462 15.85 -2.39 -37.26
N HIS A 463 15.91 -2.14 -35.94
CA HIS A 463 16.99 -1.41 -35.29
C HIS A 463 17.65 -2.22 -34.18
N SER A 464 18.75 -1.70 -33.66
CA SER A 464 19.47 -2.22 -32.49
C SER A 464 20.15 -1.05 -31.76
N VAL A 465 20.70 -1.32 -30.58
CA VAL A 465 21.52 -0.37 -29.81
C VAL A 465 22.88 -1.00 -29.57
N VAL A 466 23.92 -0.43 -30.17
CA VAL A 466 25.32 -0.79 -29.88
C VAL A 466 26.02 0.34 -29.13
N GLU A 467 26.79 -0.01 -28.10
CA GLU A 467 27.67 0.92 -27.40
C GLU A 467 29.08 0.86 -27.98
N LEU A 468 29.64 2.00 -28.36
CA LEU A 468 30.92 2.09 -29.06
C LEU A 468 32.04 2.55 -28.11
N PRO A 469 33.26 1.99 -28.22
CA PRO A 469 34.30 2.14 -27.20
C PRO A 469 34.92 3.54 -27.11
N ASN A 470 34.84 4.35 -28.17
CA ASN A 470 35.44 5.68 -28.24
C ASN A 470 34.88 6.52 -29.41
N GLU A 471 35.28 7.80 -29.48
CA GLU A 471 34.82 8.73 -30.51
C GLU A 471 35.27 8.34 -31.94
N SER A 472 36.38 7.61 -32.10
CA SER A 472 36.85 7.16 -33.41
C SER A 472 35.91 6.10 -33.98
N ALA A 473 35.57 5.09 -33.18
CA ALA A 473 34.58 4.07 -33.54
C ALA A 473 33.20 4.69 -33.83
N TYR A 474 32.78 5.68 -33.05
CA TYR A 474 31.54 6.44 -33.26
C TYR A 474 31.52 7.23 -34.58
N LYS A 475 32.62 7.93 -34.91
CA LYS A 475 32.73 8.69 -36.16
C LYS A 475 32.75 7.76 -37.37
N GLY A 476 33.53 6.68 -37.30
CA GLY A 476 33.67 5.68 -38.37
C GLY A 476 32.61 4.58 -38.42
N CYS A 477 31.60 4.61 -37.55
CA CYS A 477 30.54 3.59 -37.48
C CYS A 477 31.07 2.14 -37.33
N ASP A 478 32.15 1.97 -36.58
CA ASP A 478 32.74 0.65 -36.29
C ASP A 478 31.90 -0.08 -35.23
N THR A 479 30.79 -0.65 -35.66
CA THR A 479 29.92 -1.49 -34.82
C THR A 479 30.52 -2.87 -34.54
N GLY A 480 31.64 -3.21 -35.17
CA GLY A 480 32.38 -4.46 -34.93
C GLY A 480 33.20 -4.44 -33.63
N SER A 481 33.61 -3.26 -33.15
CA SER A 481 34.31 -3.09 -31.86
C SER A 481 33.39 -2.75 -30.68
N ALA A 482 32.09 -3.00 -30.80
CA ALA A 482 31.08 -2.66 -29.79
C ALA A 482 31.38 -3.28 -28.41
N LEU A 483 31.16 -2.49 -27.35
CA LEU A 483 31.26 -2.90 -25.95
C LEU A 483 30.05 -3.72 -25.48
N ASP A 484 28.87 -3.41 -26.02
CA ASP A 484 27.58 -4.01 -25.69
C ASP A 484 26.65 -3.86 -26.91
N SER A 485 25.70 -4.77 -27.07
CA SER A 485 24.75 -4.80 -28.20
C SER A 485 23.40 -5.34 -27.74
N LYS A 486 22.32 -4.65 -28.10
CA LYS A 486 20.94 -4.96 -27.69
C LYS A 486 19.96 -4.83 -28.86
N SER A 487 18.91 -5.64 -28.84
CA SER A 487 17.97 -5.80 -29.97
C SER A 487 16.52 -6.12 -29.56
N SER A 488 16.13 -5.91 -28.28
CA SER A 488 14.80 -6.30 -27.80
C SER A 488 13.67 -5.38 -28.29
N GLY A 489 14.00 -4.15 -28.71
CA GLY A 489 13.03 -3.11 -29.11
C GLY A 489 12.57 -2.21 -27.95
N SER A 490 12.92 -2.54 -26.70
CA SER A 490 12.70 -1.68 -25.53
C SER A 490 13.86 -1.81 -24.54
N ASP A 491 15.07 -1.50 -25.02
CA ASP A 491 16.31 -1.74 -24.29
C ASP A 491 16.66 -0.60 -23.32
N VAL A 492 17.21 -0.97 -22.15
CA VAL A 492 17.59 -0.02 -21.10
C VAL A 492 19.10 -0.06 -20.87
N VAL A 493 19.74 1.11 -20.83
CA VAL A 493 21.17 1.28 -20.52
C VAL A 493 21.33 2.16 -19.30
N LYS A 494 21.91 1.61 -18.22
CA LYS A 494 22.19 2.35 -16.98
C LYS A 494 23.46 3.20 -17.12
N LEU A 495 23.41 4.46 -16.69
CA LEU A 495 24.52 5.41 -16.68
C LEU A 495 25.24 5.35 -15.33
N THR A 496 26.09 4.34 -15.13
CA THR A 496 26.66 4.04 -13.81
C THR A 496 27.81 4.94 -13.37
N LYS A 497 28.39 5.74 -14.28
CA LYS A 497 29.56 6.62 -14.03
C LYS A 497 29.49 7.88 -14.89
N ALA A 498 30.12 8.96 -14.43
CA ALA A 498 30.37 10.13 -15.26
C ALA A 498 31.32 9.81 -16.43
N GLY A 499 31.19 10.57 -17.52
CA GLY A 499 31.97 10.39 -18.74
C GLY A 499 31.13 10.45 -20.02
N THR A 500 31.82 10.42 -21.16
CA THR A 500 31.19 10.44 -22.50
C THR A 500 30.97 9.03 -23.00
N ARG A 501 29.75 8.72 -23.45
CA ARG A 501 29.36 7.42 -24.03
C ARG A 501 28.82 7.61 -25.45
N TYR A 502 29.00 6.59 -26.27
CA TYR A 502 28.71 6.62 -27.70
C TYR A 502 27.77 5.47 -28.06
N PHE A 503 26.65 5.79 -28.69
CA PHE A 503 25.64 4.79 -29.10
C PHE A 503 25.35 4.92 -30.59
N ALA A 504 25.12 3.79 -31.25
CA ALA A 504 24.74 3.72 -32.65
C ALA A 504 23.74 2.58 -32.90
N CYS A 505 23.05 2.62 -34.03
CA CYS A 505 22.32 1.47 -34.53
C CYS A 505 23.28 0.49 -35.22
N GLY A 506 23.23 -0.79 -34.83
CA GLY A 506 24.03 -1.86 -35.41
C GLY A 506 23.53 -2.38 -36.76
N THR A 507 22.32 -1.99 -37.19
CA THR A 507 21.78 -2.34 -38.51
C THR A 507 22.61 -1.66 -39.61
N SER A 508 22.98 -2.43 -40.64
CA SER A 508 23.85 -1.99 -41.74
C SER A 508 23.41 -0.66 -42.36
N GLY A 509 24.32 0.31 -42.43
CA GLY A 509 24.10 1.64 -43.00
C GLY A 509 23.29 2.62 -42.14
N HIS A 510 22.63 2.21 -41.05
CA HIS A 510 21.83 3.13 -40.23
C HIS A 510 22.71 4.11 -39.45
N CYS A 511 23.86 3.64 -38.93
CA CYS A 511 24.82 4.49 -38.22
C CYS A 511 25.39 5.60 -39.15
N ASP A 512 25.69 5.26 -40.40
CA ASP A 512 26.21 6.20 -41.41
C ASP A 512 25.16 7.21 -41.86
N GLN A 513 23.88 6.81 -41.87
CA GLN A 513 22.72 7.67 -42.09
C GLN A 513 22.37 8.57 -40.89
N GLY A 514 23.15 8.51 -39.81
CA GLY A 514 23.03 9.43 -38.67
C GLY A 514 22.30 8.86 -37.45
N MET A 515 21.91 7.58 -37.47
CA MET A 515 21.27 6.90 -36.34
C MET A 515 22.30 6.52 -35.26
N LYS A 516 22.87 7.56 -34.65
CA LYS A 516 23.89 7.51 -33.61
C LYS A 516 23.83 8.76 -32.74
N MET A 517 24.20 8.61 -31.46
CA MET A 517 24.26 9.71 -30.52
C MET A 517 25.47 9.62 -29.59
N LYS A 518 25.91 10.79 -29.13
CA LYS A 518 26.92 10.95 -28.09
C LYS A 518 26.26 11.62 -26.89
N ILE A 519 26.45 11.07 -25.69
CA ILE A 519 26.00 11.69 -24.44
C ILE A 519 27.19 11.94 -23.52
N THR A 520 27.05 12.94 -22.64
CA THR A 520 27.99 13.20 -21.55
C THR A 520 27.25 13.11 -20.22
N THR A 521 27.72 12.25 -19.34
CA THR A 521 27.16 11.99 -18.01
C THR A 521 28.00 12.73 -16.96
N VAL A 522 27.36 13.43 -16.01
CA VAL A 522 28.04 14.09 -14.87
C VAL A 522 27.84 13.33 -13.56
N ASP A 523 28.66 13.60 -12.54
CA ASP A 523 28.53 12.97 -11.22
C ASP A 523 27.23 13.35 -10.50
N GLY A 524 26.63 12.38 -9.79
CA GLY A 524 25.32 12.54 -9.14
C GLY A 524 25.25 13.65 -8.07
N ASN A 525 26.38 13.97 -7.43
CA ASN A 525 26.46 14.92 -6.31
C ASN A 525 26.70 16.41 -6.70
N ALA A 526 26.70 16.76 -8.00
CA ALA A 526 26.92 18.15 -8.41
C ALA A 526 25.71 19.06 -8.05
N PRO A 527 25.90 20.17 -7.31
CA PRO A 527 24.82 21.11 -7.00
C PRO A 527 24.40 21.89 -8.25
N SER A 528 23.09 22.04 -8.45
CA SER A 528 22.52 22.77 -9.58
C SER A 528 22.43 24.28 -9.28
N SER A 529 23.38 25.06 -9.80
CA SER A 529 23.26 26.52 -9.87
C SER A 529 22.19 26.94 -10.88
N PRO A 530 21.33 27.92 -10.59
CA PRO A 530 20.42 28.50 -11.59
C PRO A 530 21.19 29.34 -12.60
N SER A 531 20.98 29.11 -13.89
CA SER A 531 21.45 30.02 -14.94
C SER A 531 20.54 31.23 -15.00
N SER A 532 21.08 32.42 -14.73
CA SER A 532 20.39 33.69 -14.94
C SER A 532 20.28 34.01 -16.43
N SER A 533 19.08 34.34 -16.92
CA SER A 533 18.87 34.96 -18.23
C SER A 533 17.96 36.18 -18.10
N SER A 534 18.57 37.35 -18.00
CA SER A 534 17.91 38.66 -18.08
C SER A 534 17.73 39.06 -19.55
N SER A 535 16.50 39.33 -19.97
CA SER A 535 16.19 40.06 -21.21
C SER A 535 14.88 40.82 -21.04
N ASP A 536 14.94 42.16 -21.09
CA ASP A 536 13.79 43.05 -21.05
C ASP A 536 12.89 42.91 -22.29
N ALA A 537 11.58 42.98 -22.08
CA ALA A 537 10.61 43.48 -23.07
C ALA A 537 9.36 44.01 -22.36
N SER A 538 9.13 45.33 -22.42
CA SER A 538 7.93 45.98 -21.86
C SER A 538 6.68 45.75 -22.73
N PRO A 539 5.45 45.82 -22.16
CA PRO A 539 4.23 45.38 -22.83
C PRO A 539 3.48 46.51 -23.58
N PRO A 540 2.63 46.17 -24.57
CA PRO A 540 1.57 47.04 -25.04
C PRO A 540 0.23 46.78 -24.31
N ALA A 541 -0.57 47.85 -24.26
CA ALA A 541 -1.72 48.05 -23.39
C ALA A 541 -2.95 47.13 -23.58
N SER A 542 -3.71 47.08 -22.50
CA SER A 542 -5.13 46.75 -22.37
C SER A 542 -6.05 47.01 -23.58
N THR A 543 -6.99 46.09 -23.78
CA THR A 543 -8.37 46.45 -24.16
C THR A 543 -9.37 45.80 -23.21
N SER A 544 -10.33 46.60 -22.76
CA SER A 544 -11.42 46.21 -21.87
C SER A 544 -12.70 45.90 -22.67
N ALA A 545 -13.48 44.93 -22.19
CA ALA A 545 -14.83 44.69 -22.68
C ALA A 545 -15.74 44.22 -21.52
N THR A 546 -16.55 45.15 -21.01
CA THR A 546 -17.62 44.90 -20.03
C THR A 546 -18.98 44.81 -20.72
N ALA A 547 -19.73 43.74 -20.45
CA ALA A 547 -21.20 43.71 -20.41
C ALA A 547 -21.60 42.46 -19.59
N SER A 548 -22.31 42.48 -18.45
CA SER A 548 -23.65 43.01 -18.12
C SER A 548 -24.76 42.51 -19.08
N SER A 549 -25.90 41.97 -18.64
CA SER A 549 -26.36 41.41 -17.34
C SER A 549 -27.77 40.84 -17.55
N SER A 550 -28.15 39.82 -16.78
CA SER A 550 -29.55 39.46 -16.38
C SER A 550 -30.66 39.32 -17.45
N PHE A 551 -31.37 38.18 -17.44
CA PHE A 551 -32.85 38.15 -17.40
C PHE A 551 -33.37 36.86 -16.70
N LEU A 552 -34.58 36.95 -16.13
CA LEU A 552 -35.25 35.98 -15.24
C LEU A 552 -36.55 35.43 -15.89
N HIS A 553 -37.15 34.40 -15.27
CA HIS A 553 -38.47 33.78 -15.54
C HIS A 553 -38.52 32.86 -16.79
N SER A 554 -39.30 31.76 -16.87
CA SER A 554 -40.31 31.10 -15.98
C SER A 554 -40.32 29.58 -16.32
N ALA A 555 -40.42 28.62 -15.38
CA ALA A 555 -41.60 28.14 -14.64
C ALA A 555 -42.52 27.14 -15.40
N LEU A 556 -42.73 25.94 -14.80
CA LEU A 556 -43.68 24.85 -15.14
C LEU A 556 -43.56 24.23 -16.55
N SER A 557 -43.58 22.92 -16.79
CA SER A 557 -44.20 21.78 -16.08
C SER A 557 -43.25 20.54 -16.15
N LEU A 558 -43.58 19.27 -15.87
CA LEU A 558 -44.85 18.57 -15.52
C LEU A 558 -44.53 17.39 -14.57
N PHE A 559 -45.31 16.29 -14.60
CA PHE A 559 -45.23 15.17 -13.65
C PHE A 559 -45.26 13.79 -14.33
N VAL A 560 -44.57 12.82 -13.71
CA VAL A 560 -44.95 11.39 -13.53
C VAL A 560 -45.20 10.49 -14.75
N ILE A 561 -44.42 9.39 -14.84
CA ILE A 561 -44.86 7.98 -14.71
C ILE A 561 -43.60 7.13 -14.47
N ALA A 562 -43.44 6.56 -13.28
CA ALA A 562 -42.35 5.63 -12.95
C ALA A 562 -42.71 4.77 -11.71
N ALA A 563 -43.75 3.95 -11.81
CA ALA A 563 -44.06 2.91 -10.84
C ALA A 563 -44.93 1.82 -11.49
N LEU A 564 -44.39 0.61 -11.69
CA LEU A 564 -45.08 -0.69 -11.78
C LEU A 564 -44.14 -1.78 -12.37
N SER A 565 -43.41 -2.51 -11.51
CA SER A 565 -43.01 -3.92 -11.77
C SER A 565 -42.32 -4.54 -10.54
N ALA A 566 -43.06 -4.68 -9.44
CA ALA A 566 -42.63 -5.46 -8.28
C ALA A 566 -43.83 -6.22 -7.68
N THR A 567 -44.09 -7.45 -8.19
CA THR A 567 -44.84 -8.56 -7.53
C THR A 567 -45.09 -9.71 -8.53
N LEU A 568 -44.22 -10.72 -8.50
CA LEU A 568 -44.37 -12.16 -8.87
C LEU A 568 -42.93 -12.68 -9.05
N LEU A 569 -42.42 -13.72 -8.38
CA LEU A 569 -43.08 -14.89 -7.80
C LEU A 569 -42.49 -15.26 -6.43
N LEU A 570 -43.37 -15.63 -5.49
CA LEU A 570 -43.01 -16.38 -4.29
C LEU A 570 -43.95 -17.59 -4.20
N SER A 571 -43.63 -18.64 -4.96
CA SER A 571 -44.29 -19.94 -4.92
C SER A 571 -43.50 -20.94 -5.78
N VAL A 572 -43.13 -22.11 -5.22
CA VAL A 572 -42.44 -23.24 -5.89
C VAL A 572 -40.96 -22.93 -6.22
N PHE A 573 -40.00 -23.06 -5.30
CA PHE A 573 -39.67 -24.23 -4.47
C PHE A 573 -39.08 -23.84 -3.10
#